data_AF-A0A937ZBS0-F1
#
_entry.id   AF-A0A937ZBS0-F1
#
_cell.length_a   1.000
_cell.length_b   1.000
_cell.length_c   1.000
_cell.angle_alpha   90.00
_cell.angle_beta   90.00
_cell.angle_gamma   90.00
#
_symmetry.space_group_name_H-M   'P 1'
#
loop_
_entity.id
_entity.type
_entity.pdbx_description
1 polymer ?
#
loop_
_entity_poly.entity_id
_entity_poly.type
_entity_poly.pdbx_seq_one_letter_code
_entity_poly.pdbx_strand_id
1 'polypeptide(L)'
;MKIKDRPEYRSKPVPFSLRSDDVVPTAVKTMSEKNIGSVVIVDDEMKVKGIVTERDLMRRLLNKALDPKTTPLSAIMTSEVRTGRADDEVIDWLRQMSNERFRHLPVVDEQGRLVNIMSQGDFVSFTWPDLLSLLKEKTRDTLKGGASQMPILVTGMLAYAVLVLAIVKWF
;
A
#
# COMPACT_ATOMS: atom_id res chain seq x y z
N MET A 1 -12.02 -0.45 -9.65
CA MET A 1 -10.83 0.27 -10.14
C MET A 1 -9.75 -0.76 -10.36
N LYS A 2 -9.30 -0.90 -11.61
CA LYS A 2 -8.38 -1.96 -11.99
C LYS A 2 -6.94 -1.57 -11.74
N ILE A 3 -6.04 -2.56 -11.70
CA ILE A 3 -4.61 -2.31 -11.55
C ILE A 3 -4.08 -1.38 -12.64
N LYS A 4 -4.48 -1.59 -13.90
CA LYS A 4 -4.04 -0.76 -15.05
C LYS A 4 -4.52 0.69 -15.05
N ASP A 5 -5.52 0.99 -14.22
CA ASP A 5 -6.04 2.35 -14.06
C ASP A 5 -5.16 3.17 -13.11
N ARG A 6 -4.28 2.52 -12.33
CA ARG A 6 -3.36 3.18 -11.42
C ARG A 6 -2.22 3.89 -12.17
N PRO A 7 -1.90 5.15 -11.83
CA PRO A 7 -0.73 5.84 -12.36
C PRO A 7 0.57 5.04 -12.16
N GLU A 8 0.73 4.42 -10.99
CA GLU A 8 1.89 3.61 -10.62
C GLU A 8 2.10 2.43 -11.57
N TYR A 9 1.02 1.83 -12.09
CA TYR A 9 1.13 0.75 -13.06
C TYR A 9 1.75 1.24 -14.39
N ARG A 10 1.50 2.49 -14.77
CA ARG A 10 1.99 3.06 -16.05
C ARG A 10 3.36 3.71 -15.91
N SER A 11 3.66 4.27 -14.74
CA SER A 11 4.89 5.04 -14.52
C SER A 11 6.05 4.19 -14.01
N LYS A 12 5.77 3.02 -13.41
CA LYS A 12 6.83 2.15 -12.91
C LYS A 12 7.67 1.58 -14.05
N PRO A 13 9.01 1.54 -13.87
CA PRO A 13 9.88 0.84 -14.80
C PRO A 13 9.61 -0.66 -14.75
N VAL A 14 10.09 -1.36 -15.78
CA VAL A 14 10.05 -2.83 -15.82
C VAL A 14 10.64 -3.40 -14.52
N PRO A 15 9.94 -4.34 -13.87
CA PRO A 15 10.37 -4.88 -12.58
C PRO A 15 11.71 -5.59 -12.72
N PHE A 16 12.61 -5.32 -11.78
CA PHE A 16 13.87 -6.05 -11.68
C PHE A 16 13.57 -7.51 -11.33
N SER A 17 14.13 -8.40 -12.15
CA SER A 17 14.01 -9.84 -11.98
C SER A 17 15.38 -10.50 -12.00
N LEU A 18 15.46 -11.64 -11.34
CA LEU A 18 16.64 -12.49 -11.24
C LEU A 18 16.27 -13.94 -11.57
N ARG A 19 17.28 -14.80 -11.70
CA ARG A 19 17.10 -16.22 -11.97
C ARG A 19 17.17 -17.03 -10.68
N SER A 20 16.70 -18.27 -10.75
CA SER A 20 16.65 -19.17 -9.59
C SER A 20 18.02 -19.61 -9.07
N ASP A 21 19.03 -19.58 -9.95
CA ASP A 21 20.42 -19.95 -9.73
C ASP A 21 21.31 -18.77 -9.32
N ASP A 22 20.81 -17.53 -9.43
CA ASP A 22 21.49 -16.38 -8.84
C ASP A 22 21.69 -16.57 -7.33
N VAL A 23 22.71 -15.91 -6.80
CA VAL A 23 23.05 -15.99 -5.36
C VAL A 23 22.45 -14.82 -4.58
N VAL A 24 22.29 -15.01 -3.27
CA VAL A 24 21.69 -14.02 -2.37
C VAL A 24 22.31 -12.62 -2.45
N PRO A 25 23.65 -12.44 -2.50
CA PRO A 25 24.27 -11.12 -2.63
C PRO A 25 23.78 -10.32 -3.84
N THR A 26 23.49 -10.98 -4.96
CA THR A 26 22.95 -10.33 -6.17
C THR A 26 21.59 -9.71 -5.86
N ALA A 27 20.68 -10.47 -5.24
CA ALA A 27 19.37 -9.97 -4.84
C ALA A 27 19.47 -8.82 -3.82
N VAL A 28 20.30 -8.95 -2.79
CA VAL A 28 20.50 -7.90 -1.77
C VAL A 28 21.04 -6.61 -2.39
N LYS A 29 22.03 -6.74 -3.28
CA LYS A 29 22.60 -5.60 -4.01
C LYS A 29 21.53 -4.91 -4.86
N THR A 30 20.74 -5.66 -5.64
CA THR A 30 19.64 -5.12 -6.44
C THR A 30 18.61 -4.41 -5.57
N MET A 31 18.19 -5.02 -4.46
CA MET A 31 17.25 -4.42 -3.51
C MET A 31 17.77 -3.09 -2.96
N SER A 32 19.05 -3.06 -2.55
CA SER A 32 19.69 -1.89 -1.99
C SER A 32 19.87 -0.76 -3.00
N GLU A 33 20.41 -1.04 -4.19
CA GLU A 33 20.69 -0.03 -5.23
C GLU A 33 19.42 0.56 -5.83
N LYS A 34 18.34 -0.24 -5.90
CA LYS A 34 17.07 0.18 -6.48
C LYS A 34 16.04 0.64 -5.45
N ASN A 35 16.38 0.57 -4.16
CA ASN A 35 15.50 0.90 -3.05
C ASN A 35 14.16 0.14 -3.14
N ILE A 36 14.22 -1.18 -3.33
CA ILE A 36 13.05 -2.07 -3.43
C ILE A 36 13.14 -3.20 -2.40
N GLY A 37 12.00 -3.63 -1.86
CA GLY A 37 11.93 -4.68 -0.83
C GLY A 37 11.72 -6.11 -1.34
N SER A 38 11.73 -6.31 -2.66
CA SER A 38 11.55 -7.62 -3.28
C SER A 38 12.13 -7.70 -4.69
N VAL A 39 12.53 -8.90 -5.10
CA VAL A 39 12.91 -9.24 -6.48
C VAL A 39 12.10 -10.44 -6.95
N VAL A 40 11.64 -10.40 -8.19
CA VAL A 40 10.88 -11.51 -8.80
C VAL A 40 11.85 -12.47 -9.45
N ILE A 41 11.64 -13.76 -9.26
CA ILE A 41 12.42 -14.82 -9.89
C ILE A 41 11.68 -15.29 -11.14
N VAL A 42 12.36 -15.30 -12.28
CA VAL A 42 11.78 -15.66 -13.58
C VAL A 42 12.61 -16.73 -14.29
N ASP A 43 12.01 -17.39 -15.29
CA ASP A 43 12.73 -18.25 -16.25
C ASP A 43 13.17 -17.47 -17.51
N ASP A 44 13.76 -18.19 -18.46
CA ASP A 44 14.20 -17.65 -19.77
C ASP A 44 13.08 -17.01 -20.58
N GLU A 45 11.82 -17.38 -20.32
CA GLU A 45 10.63 -16.82 -20.99
C GLU A 45 10.00 -15.67 -20.20
N MET A 46 10.66 -15.18 -19.14
CA MET A 46 10.15 -14.18 -18.19
C MET A 46 8.94 -14.64 -17.36
N LYS A 47 8.65 -15.95 -17.30
CA LYS A 47 7.54 -16.47 -16.48
C LYS A 47 7.94 -16.46 -15.02
N VAL A 48 7.03 -16.01 -14.15
CA VAL A 48 7.27 -15.94 -12.70
C VAL A 48 7.42 -17.35 -12.13
N LYS A 49 8.56 -17.62 -11.49
CA LYS A 49 8.88 -18.85 -10.75
C LYS A 49 8.91 -18.67 -9.25
N GLY A 50 9.13 -17.43 -8.79
CA GLY A 50 9.29 -17.15 -7.38
C GLY A 50 9.37 -15.66 -7.07
N ILE A 51 9.39 -15.35 -5.79
CA ILE A 51 9.71 -14.01 -5.29
C ILE A 51 10.61 -14.14 -4.07
N VAL A 52 11.60 -13.27 -3.95
CA VAL A 52 12.42 -13.11 -2.75
C VAL A 52 12.15 -11.74 -2.17
N THR A 53 11.80 -11.71 -0.90
CA THR A 53 11.57 -10.48 -0.13
C THR A 53 12.58 -10.36 1.00
N GLU A 54 12.69 -9.17 1.60
CA GLU A 54 13.49 -8.98 2.82
C GLU A 54 13.13 -9.98 3.92
N ARG A 55 11.84 -10.35 4.02
CA ARG A 55 11.37 -11.33 5.01
C ARG A 55 11.93 -12.73 4.75
N ASP A 56 12.16 -13.10 3.50
CA ASP A 56 12.76 -14.38 3.14
C ASP A 56 14.24 -14.43 3.52
N LEU A 57 14.96 -13.31 3.39
CA LEU A 57 16.33 -13.19 3.89
C LEU A 57 16.38 -13.45 5.41
N MET A 58 15.45 -12.86 6.16
CA MET A 58 15.39 -13.09 7.61
C MET A 58 15.03 -14.55 7.96
N ARG A 59 13.97 -15.10 7.33
CA ARG A 59 13.37 -16.37 7.73
C ARG A 59 14.03 -17.62 7.14
N ARG A 60 14.55 -17.54 5.93
CA ARG A 60 15.01 -18.70 5.15
C ARG A 60 16.52 -18.74 4.97
N LEU A 61 17.18 -17.58 4.99
CA LEU A 61 18.64 -17.49 4.99
C LEU A 61 19.19 -17.40 6.43
N LEU A 62 18.93 -16.28 7.11
CA LEU A 62 19.56 -15.97 8.41
C LEU A 62 19.13 -16.93 9.51
N ASN A 63 17.82 -17.17 9.65
CA ASN A 63 17.30 -18.12 10.65
C ASN A 63 17.75 -19.57 10.42
N LYS A 64 18.23 -19.91 9.21
CA LYS A 64 18.79 -21.23 8.88
C LYS A 64 20.32 -21.24 8.85
N ALA A 65 20.97 -20.13 9.19
CA ALA A 65 22.43 -19.98 9.17
C ALA A 65 23.09 -20.40 7.83
N LEU A 66 22.41 -20.13 6.72
CA LEU A 66 22.95 -20.41 5.37
C LEU A 66 23.99 -19.36 4.97
N ASP A 67 25.01 -19.77 4.23
CA ASP A 67 25.99 -18.84 3.67
C ASP A 67 25.40 -18.10 2.45
N PRO A 68 25.23 -16.77 2.52
CA PRO A 68 24.66 -16.00 1.41
C PRO A 68 25.45 -16.16 0.11
N LYS A 69 26.78 -16.31 0.17
CA LYS A 69 27.64 -16.32 -1.03
C LYS A 69 27.42 -17.54 -1.91
N THR A 70 26.95 -18.64 -1.33
CA THR A 70 26.77 -19.94 -1.99
C THR A 70 25.31 -20.35 -2.08
N THR A 71 24.42 -19.71 -1.33
CA THR A 71 22.99 -20.01 -1.34
C THR A 71 22.33 -19.45 -2.60
N PRO A 72 21.69 -20.30 -3.44
CA PRO A 72 20.93 -19.82 -4.59
C PRO A 72 19.58 -19.24 -4.15
N LEU A 73 19.02 -18.32 -4.93
CA LEU A 73 17.71 -17.71 -4.65
C LEU A 73 16.60 -18.74 -4.60
N SER A 74 16.68 -19.82 -5.39
CA SER A 74 15.75 -20.95 -5.32
C SER A 74 15.62 -21.59 -3.94
N ALA A 75 16.66 -21.57 -3.11
CA ALA A 75 16.63 -22.14 -1.77
C ALA A 75 15.84 -21.26 -0.77
N ILE A 76 15.69 -19.97 -1.06
CA ILE A 76 15.05 -19.00 -0.17
C ILE A 76 13.81 -18.33 -0.77
N MET A 77 13.51 -18.50 -2.05
CA MET A 77 12.35 -17.88 -2.66
C MET A 77 11.04 -18.50 -2.16
N THR A 78 9.97 -17.70 -2.23
CA THR A 78 8.61 -18.24 -2.20
C THR A 78 8.21 -18.64 -3.62
N SER A 79 8.06 -19.94 -3.88
CA SER A 79 7.74 -20.47 -5.22
C SER A 79 6.26 -20.38 -5.56
N GLU A 80 5.37 -20.53 -4.58
CA GLU A 80 3.92 -20.33 -4.76
C GLU A 80 3.59 -18.84 -4.70
N VAL A 81 3.84 -18.15 -5.81
CA VAL A 81 3.64 -16.71 -5.92
C VAL A 81 2.21 -16.41 -6.34
N ARG A 82 1.52 -15.58 -5.56
CA ARG A 82 0.28 -14.95 -6.01
C ARG A 82 0.63 -13.94 -7.11
N THR A 83 0.00 -14.08 -8.27
CA THR A 83 0.16 -13.17 -9.40
C THR A 83 -1.17 -12.51 -9.74
N GLY A 84 -1.10 -11.25 -10.12
CA GLY A 84 -2.26 -10.47 -10.59
C GLY A 84 -2.21 -10.22 -12.09
N ARG A 85 -3.33 -9.77 -12.64
CA ARG A 85 -3.45 -9.27 -14.00
C ARG A 85 -3.76 -7.78 -13.99
N ALA A 86 -3.43 -7.12 -15.10
CA ALA A 86 -3.67 -5.69 -15.28
C ALA A 86 -5.16 -5.30 -15.11
N ASP A 87 -6.06 -6.23 -15.40
CA ASP A 87 -7.51 -6.06 -15.32
C ASP A 87 -8.13 -6.42 -13.95
N ASP A 88 -7.34 -6.90 -13.00
CA ASP A 88 -7.83 -7.27 -11.67
C ASP A 88 -8.23 -6.04 -10.85
N GLU A 89 -9.20 -6.24 -9.95
CA GLU A 89 -9.65 -5.22 -9.02
C GLU A 89 -8.62 -5.00 -7.89
N VAL A 90 -8.22 -3.75 -7.69
CA VAL A 90 -7.22 -3.37 -6.68
C VAL A 90 -7.68 -3.72 -5.27
N ILE A 91 -8.97 -3.60 -4.99
CA ILE A 91 -9.53 -3.84 -3.65
C ILE A 91 -9.40 -5.30 -3.20
N ASP A 92 -9.54 -6.23 -4.14
CA ASP A 92 -9.42 -7.66 -3.87
C ASP A 92 -7.98 -8.01 -3.52
N TRP A 93 -7.02 -7.40 -4.22
CA TRP A 93 -5.61 -7.56 -3.91
C TRP A 93 -5.21 -6.94 -2.58
N LEU A 94 -5.72 -5.75 -2.24
CA LEU A 94 -5.49 -5.15 -0.91
C LEU A 94 -6.01 -6.05 0.22
N ARG A 95 -7.19 -6.66 0.04
CA ARG A 95 -7.77 -7.61 0.99
C ARG A 95 -6.90 -8.86 1.13
N GLN A 96 -6.49 -9.45 0.01
CA GLN A 96 -5.63 -10.65 0.01
C GLN A 96 -4.27 -10.37 0.65
N MET A 97 -3.60 -9.27 0.28
CA MET A 97 -2.34 -8.83 0.87
C MET A 97 -2.43 -8.71 2.40
N SER A 98 -3.52 -8.13 2.90
CA SER A 98 -3.78 -8.02 4.34
C SER A 98 -3.93 -9.39 5.01
N ASN A 99 -4.78 -10.26 4.44
CA ASN A 99 -5.11 -11.56 5.01
C ASN A 99 -3.93 -12.55 4.97
N GLU A 100 -3.25 -12.65 3.82
CA GLU A 100 -2.15 -13.57 3.59
C GLU A 100 -0.77 -12.97 3.95
N ARG A 101 -0.75 -11.73 4.46
CA ARG A 101 0.44 -11.04 5.00
C ARG A 101 1.59 -10.85 4.00
N PHE A 102 1.29 -10.70 2.72
CA PHE A 102 2.27 -10.30 1.69
C PHE A 102 2.03 -8.85 1.24
N ARG A 103 3.04 -8.23 0.63
CA ARG A 103 3.00 -6.80 0.27
C ARG A 103 3.42 -6.48 -1.16
N HIS A 104 3.85 -7.49 -1.92
CA HIS A 104 4.30 -7.35 -3.29
C HIS A 104 3.53 -8.35 -4.15
N LEU A 105 3.03 -7.88 -5.29
CA LEU A 105 2.21 -8.59 -6.23
C LEU A 105 2.83 -8.46 -7.62
N PRO A 106 3.49 -9.52 -8.11
CA PRO A 106 3.86 -9.61 -9.52
C PRO A 106 2.61 -9.57 -10.39
N VAL A 107 2.60 -8.71 -11.39
CA VAL A 107 1.54 -8.61 -12.40
C VAL A 107 2.05 -9.24 -13.67
N VAL A 108 1.28 -10.17 -14.22
CA VAL A 108 1.66 -10.99 -15.38
C VAL A 108 0.71 -10.81 -16.55
N ASP A 109 1.20 -11.14 -17.75
CA ASP A 109 0.38 -11.25 -18.96
C ASP A 109 -0.38 -12.60 -19.03
N GLU A 110 -1.07 -12.84 -20.14
CA GLU A 110 -1.83 -14.07 -20.37
C GLU A 110 -0.94 -15.32 -20.42
N GLN A 111 0.33 -15.17 -20.81
CA GLN A 111 1.32 -16.24 -20.88
C GLN A 111 2.04 -16.45 -19.54
N GLY A 112 1.71 -15.66 -18.50
CA GLY A 112 2.32 -15.74 -17.18
C GLY A 112 3.66 -15.02 -17.08
N ARG A 113 4.02 -14.19 -18.06
CA ARG A 113 5.26 -13.43 -18.09
C ARG A 113 5.15 -12.19 -17.23
N LEU A 114 6.20 -11.86 -16.51
CA LEU A 114 6.26 -10.70 -15.64
C LEU A 114 6.16 -9.40 -16.44
N VAL A 115 5.14 -8.59 -16.15
CA VAL A 115 4.91 -7.28 -16.78
C VAL A 115 5.20 -6.16 -15.78
N ASN A 116 4.78 -6.31 -14.52
CA ASN A 116 4.95 -5.27 -13.51
C ASN A 116 5.03 -5.87 -12.09
N ILE A 117 5.36 -5.04 -11.10
CA ILE A 117 5.24 -5.36 -9.68
C ILE A 117 4.53 -4.24 -8.92
N MET A 118 3.40 -4.59 -8.32
CA MET A 118 2.60 -3.69 -7.50
C MET A 118 2.83 -4.03 -6.03
N SER A 119 3.02 -3.03 -5.20
CA SER A 119 3.13 -3.16 -3.75
C SER A 119 1.89 -2.60 -3.07
N GLN A 120 1.68 -2.99 -1.82
CA GLN A 120 0.65 -2.38 -0.97
C GLN A 120 0.84 -0.85 -0.88
N GLY A 121 2.08 -0.37 -0.91
CA GLY A 121 2.38 1.07 -0.92
C GLY A 121 1.84 1.78 -2.16
N ASP A 122 1.96 1.16 -3.34
CA ASP A 122 1.46 1.72 -4.60
C ASP A 122 -0.06 1.78 -4.66
N PHE A 123 -0.73 0.88 -3.95
CA PHE A 123 -2.17 0.92 -3.83
C PHE A 123 -2.64 2.02 -2.86
N VAL A 124 -1.83 2.40 -1.88
CA VAL A 124 -2.19 3.38 -0.85
C VAL A 124 -1.76 4.80 -1.21
N SER A 125 -0.62 4.99 -1.91
CA SER A 125 -0.06 6.29 -2.29
C SER A 125 -1.09 7.22 -2.94
N PHE A 126 -1.89 6.68 -3.86
CA PHE A 126 -2.90 7.45 -4.57
C PHE A 126 -4.21 7.66 -3.78
N THR A 127 -4.40 6.93 -2.68
CA THR A 127 -5.60 7.11 -1.83
C THR A 127 -5.48 8.32 -0.93
N TRP A 128 -4.27 8.84 -0.70
CA TRP A 128 -4.05 9.98 0.19
C TRP A 128 -4.70 11.29 -0.29
N PRO A 129 -4.55 11.70 -1.57
CA PRO A 129 -5.21 12.89 -2.08
C PRO A 129 -6.73 12.81 -2.03
N ASP A 130 -7.31 11.66 -2.40
CA ASP A 130 -8.75 11.43 -2.39
C ASP A 130 -9.32 11.35 -0.97
N LEU A 131 -8.60 10.69 -0.06
CA LEU A 131 -8.96 10.66 1.36
C LEU A 131 -8.90 12.06 1.97
N LEU A 132 -7.85 12.83 1.66
CA LEU A 132 -7.70 14.20 2.16
C LEU A 132 -8.76 15.14 1.57
N SER A 133 -9.16 14.95 0.31
CA SER A 133 -10.23 15.75 -0.30
C SER A 133 -11.58 15.45 0.33
N LEU A 134 -11.90 14.17 0.54
CA LEU A 134 -13.09 13.73 1.29
C LEU A 134 -13.11 14.28 2.72
N LEU A 135 -11.98 14.20 3.43
CA LEU A 135 -11.85 14.75 4.78
C LEU A 135 -12.06 16.28 4.78
N LYS A 136 -11.50 17.00 3.80
CA LYS A 136 -11.67 18.44 3.67
C LYS A 136 -13.13 18.82 3.42
N GLU A 137 -13.84 18.08 2.57
CA GLU A 137 -15.25 18.29 2.29
C GLU A 137 -16.12 18.03 3.53
N LYS A 138 -15.94 16.88 4.18
CA LYS A 138 -16.69 16.52 5.39
C LYS A 138 -16.42 17.46 6.57
N THR A 139 -15.18 17.95 6.71
CA THR A 139 -14.82 18.96 7.71
C THR A 139 -15.47 20.30 7.39
N ARG A 140 -15.51 20.71 6.11
CA ARG A 140 -16.16 21.95 5.68
C ARG A 140 -17.66 21.94 5.96
N ASP A 141 -18.33 20.81 5.74
CA ASP A 141 -19.76 20.69 6.00
C ASP A 141 -20.08 20.64 7.49
N THR A 142 -19.24 19.96 8.27
CA THR A 142 -19.34 19.96 9.74
C THR A 142 -19.12 21.38 10.31
N LEU A 143 -18.13 22.12 9.80
CA LEU A 143 -17.86 23.51 10.20
C LEU A 143 -18.99 24.47 9.80
N LYS A 144 -19.58 24.31 8.61
CA LYS A 144 -20.73 25.11 8.17
C LYS A 144 -21.99 24.84 9.00
N GLY A 145 -22.26 23.57 9.32
CA GLY A 145 -23.40 23.20 10.18
C GLY A 145 -23.30 23.75 11.60
N GLY A 146 -22.08 23.80 12.16
CA GLY A 146 -21.83 24.48 13.44
C GLY A 146 -21.98 26.00 13.35
N ALA A 147 -21.43 26.62 12.30
CA ALA A 147 -21.48 28.07 12.10
C ALA A 147 -22.91 28.63 11.94
N SER A 148 -23.84 27.87 11.36
CA SER A 148 -25.26 28.29 11.25
C SER A 148 -26.02 28.24 12.57
N GLN A 149 -25.58 27.45 13.55
CA GLN A 149 -26.20 27.37 14.88
C GLN A 149 -25.60 28.35 15.89
N MET A 150 -24.41 28.89 15.62
CA MET A 150 -23.73 29.85 16.49
C MET A 150 -24.56 31.10 16.81
N PRO A 151 -25.27 31.75 15.86
CA PRO A 151 -26.11 32.91 16.19
C PRO A 151 -27.23 32.53 17.17
N ILE A 152 -27.87 31.36 16.98
CA ILE A 152 -28.97 30.89 17.82
C ILE A 152 -28.50 30.64 19.26
N LEU A 153 -27.34 29.99 19.42
CA LEU A 153 -26.75 29.73 20.73
C LEU A 153 -26.33 31.03 21.45
N VAL A 154 -25.70 31.97 20.73
CA VAL A 154 -25.28 33.26 21.30
C VAL A 154 -26.49 34.12 21.69
N THR A 155 -27.50 34.21 20.83
CA THR A 155 -28.74 34.92 21.13
C THR A 155 -29.47 34.30 22.32
N GLY A 156 -29.52 32.97 22.40
CA GLY A 156 -30.09 32.24 23.54
C GLY A 156 -29.36 32.54 24.86
N MET A 157 -28.02 32.52 24.84
CA MET A 157 -27.20 32.86 26.02
C MET A 157 -27.40 34.29 26.48
N LEU A 158 -27.45 35.25 25.56
CA LEU A 158 -27.68 36.66 25.87
C LEU A 158 -29.09 36.88 26.45
N ALA A 159 -30.11 36.26 25.85
CA ALA A 159 -31.48 36.33 26.37
C ALA A 159 -31.58 35.75 27.79
N TYR A 160 -30.93 34.62 28.05
CA TYR A 160 -30.88 34.02 29.39
C TYR A 160 -30.16 34.93 30.39
N ALA A 161 -29.01 35.51 30.01
CA ALA A 161 -28.27 36.44 30.87
C ALA A 161 -29.11 37.69 31.23
N VAL A 162 -29.85 38.24 30.26
CA VAL A 162 -30.78 39.37 30.49
C VAL A 162 -31.92 38.95 31.43
N LEU A 163 -32.50 37.76 31.23
CA LEU A 163 -33.57 37.23 32.08
C LEU A 163 -33.09 37.08 33.54
N VAL A 164 -31.90 36.50 33.74
CA VAL A 164 -31.31 36.34 35.07
C VAL A 164 -31.07 37.70 35.74
N LEU A 165 -30.52 38.68 35.01
CA LEU A 165 -30.30 40.03 35.53
C LEU A 165 -31.62 40.75 35.88
N ALA A 166 -32.68 40.53 35.10
CA ALA A 166 -34.00 41.09 35.37
C ALA A 166 -34.61 40.50 36.64
N ILE A 167 -34.50 39.18 36.85
CA ILE A 167 -34.97 38.49 38.05
C ILE A 167 -34.21 38.97 39.30
N VAL A 168 -32.88 39.07 39.20
CA VAL A 168 -32.03 39.53 40.32
C VAL A 168 -32.30 41.00 40.68
N LYS A 169 -32.69 41.85 39.73
CA LYS A 169 -33.07 43.24 40.01
C LYS A 169 -34.45 43.42 40.65
N TRP A 170 -35.27 42.37 40.64
CA TRP A 170 -36.65 42.40 41.15
C TRP A 170 -36.77 41.85 42.59
N PHE A 171 -35.67 41.31 43.13
CA PHE A 171 -35.47 40.93 44.52
C PHE A 171 -34.54 41.92 45.21
#